data_AF-A0AAW0G4H4-F1
#
_entry.id   AF-A0AAW0G4H4-F1
#
_cell.length_a   1.000
_cell.length_b   1.000
_cell.length_c   1.000
_cell.angle_alpha   90.00
_cell.angle_beta   90.00
_cell.angle_gamma   90.00
#
_symmetry.space_group_name_H-M   'P 1'
#
loop_
_entity.id
_entity.type
_entity.pdbx_description
1 polymer ?
#
loop_
_entity_poly.entity_id
_entity_poly.type
_entity_poly.pdbx_seq_one_letter_code
_entity_poly.pdbx_strand_id
1 'polypeptide(L)'
;MSGLYIKSLLVLCSLALVAQCLHVRSDSSCVPFSSSLNPSDVSGKDFSGNSPFVIVSPPGSAESSENGLELFLDKPSGTIQHKDNTNSKVAEGATVNSTFTIMHGKVTLELAGPAVAGVVTAAIMIAEQHDEIDVELAGGDPSHWQTNVFTQSPEDEEPLYGIFGQIEDYSRESSVDEFHKYTIDWNKDRIIWSVDGRPCADTASRGYTT
;
A
#
# COMPACT_ATOMS: atom_id res chain seq x y z
N MET A 1 -13.49 -8.36 13.94
CA MET A 1 -13.15 -7.20 13.10
C MET A 1 -11.72 -6.87 13.39
N SER A 2 -10.86 -7.09 12.40
CA SER A 2 -9.41 -7.09 12.56
C SER A 2 -8.87 -5.83 11.92
N GLY A 3 -7.94 -5.17 12.60
CA GLY A 3 -7.41 -3.90 12.12
C GLY A 3 -6.62 -4.06 10.83
N LEU A 4 -6.66 -3.02 10.01
CA LEU A 4 -5.89 -2.85 8.79
C LEU A 4 -4.55 -2.19 9.17
N TYR A 5 -3.42 -2.71 8.69
CA TYR A 5 -2.09 -2.08 8.82
C TYR A 5 -1.70 -1.45 7.48
N ILE A 6 -0.93 -0.37 7.51
CA ILE A 6 -0.36 0.22 6.30
C ILE A 6 0.93 -0.54 5.98
N LYS A 7 0.95 -1.27 4.86
CA LYS A 7 2.16 -1.80 4.21
C LYS A 7 2.40 -1.02 2.93
N SER A 8 3.53 -0.34 2.80
CA SER A 8 3.99 0.06 1.46
C SER A 8 4.70 -1.14 0.85
N LEU A 9 4.05 -1.80 -0.12
CA LEU A 9 4.53 -3.05 -0.74
C LEU A 9 5.09 -2.78 -2.14
N LEU A 10 6.17 -3.50 -2.48
CA LEU A 10 6.57 -3.80 -3.85
C LEU A 10 6.73 -5.35 -3.93
N VAL A 11 5.76 -6.02 -4.56
CA VAL A 11 5.63 -7.42 -5.08
C VAL A 11 6.85 -8.37 -4.85
N LEU A 12 6.82 -9.64 -4.35
CA LEU A 12 5.85 -10.78 -4.30
C LEU A 12 6.22 -11.85 -3.21
N CYS A 13 5.19 -12.57 -2.71
CA CYS A 13 5.11 -14.01 -2.29
C CYS A 13 5.60 -14.53 -0.91
N SER A 14 4.65 -14.95 -0.04
CA SER A 14 4.40 -16.34 0.45
C SER A 14 3.83 -16.44 1.90
N LEU A 15 2.89 -17.39 2.07
CA LEU A 15 2.02 -17.72 3.21
C LEU A 15 2.69 -17.89 4.59
N ALA A 16 1.97 -17.51 5.66
CA ALA A 16 1.95 -18.26 6.94
C ALA A 16 0.65 -18.03 7.73
N LEU A 17 0.02 -19.13 8.16
CA LEU A 17 -1.23 -19.21 8.93
C LEU A 17 -0.92 -19.19 10.45
N VAL A 18 -1.52 -18.30 11.23
CA VAL A 18 -1.67 -18.49 12.69
C VAL A 18 -3.02 -17.93 13.15
N ALA A 19 -3.86 -18.80 13.70
CA ALA A 19 -5.14 -18.44 14.31
C ALA A 19 -4.95 -18.03 15.77
N GLN A 20 -5.46 -16.86 16.17
CA GLN A 20 -5.69 -16.51 17.58
C GLN A 20 -7.03 -15.77 17.78
N CYS A 21 -7.59 -15.96 18.98
CA CYS A 21 -8.98 -15.71 19.37
C CYS A 21 -9.34 -14.21 19.45
N LEU A 22 -10.46 -13.82 18.84
CA LEU A 22 -10.96 -12.44 18.76
C LEU A 22 -11.48 -11.92 20.11
N HIS A 23 -10.79 -10.96 20.71
CA HIS A 23 -11.34 -10.07 21.73
C HIS A 23 -12.09 -8.93 21.05
N VAL A 24 -13.38 -8.76 21.38
CA VAL A 24 -14.16 -7.59 20.99
C VAL A 24 -13.65 -6.38 21.77
N ARG A 25 -12.95 -5.45 21.11
CA ARG A 25 -12.69 -4.12 21.70
C ARG A 25 -13.81 -3.16 21.30
N SER A 26 -14.41 -2.52 22.31
CA SER A 26 -15.40 -1.45 22.17
C SER A 26 -14.74 -0.13 21.77
N ASP A 27 -15.39 0.61 20.85
CA ASP A 27 -15.19 2.02 20.50
C ASP A 27 -13.75 2.53 20.52
N SER A 28 -13.05 2.34 19.39
CA SER A 28 -11.78 3.02 19.15
C SER A 28 -12.03 4.53 18.96
N SER A 29 -11.58 5.35 19.90
CA SER A 29 -11.47 6.78 19.68
C SER A 29 -10.50 7.04 18.52
N CYS A 30 -10.95 7.73 17.47
CA CYS A 30 -10.07 8.14 16.38
C CYS A 30 -9.05 9.15 16.91
N VAL A 31 -7.78 8.77 17.01
CA VAL A 31 -6.69 9.65 17.41
C VAL A 31 -5.95 10.08 16.14
N PRO A 32 -5.91 11.38 15.80
CA PRO A 32 -5.12 11.85 14.67
C PRO A 32 -3.65 11.47 14.83
N PHE A 33 -3.06 10.96 13.76
CA PHE A 33 -1.64 10.61 13.68
C PHE A 33 -1.05 11.24 12.40
N SER A 34 0.17 11.76 12.50
CA SER A 34 0.93 12.29 11.38
C SER A 34 2.40 11.99 11.61
N SER A 35 3.09 11.63 10.52
CA SER A 35 4.50 11.31 10.51
C SER A 35 5.09 11.82 9.20
N SER A 36 6.35 12.26 9.27
CA SER A 36 7.13 12.61 8.09
C SER A 36 8.08 11.48 7.66
N LEU A 37 7.99 10.31 8.31
CA LEU A 37 8.85 9.14 8.07
C LEU A 37 10.35 9.45 8.19
N ASN A 38 10.69 10.37 9.09
CA ASN A 38 12.04 10.73 9.45
C ASN A 38 12.67 9.67 10.39
N PRO A 39 13.99 9.74 10.70
CA PRO A 39 14.67 8.68 11.45
C PRO A 39 14.11 8.37 12.85
N SER A 40 13.32 9.27 13.45
CA SER A 40 12.61 8.98 14.71
C SER A 40 11.38 8.07 14.52
N ASP A 41 10.78 8.10 13.34
CA ASP A 41 9.51 7.46 13.04
C ASP A 41 9.70 6.06 12.43
N VAL A 42 10.88 5.78 11.88
CA VAL A 42 11.20 4.55 11.14
C VAL A 42 12.34 3.79 11.82
N SER A 43 12.09 2.57 12.26
CA SER A 43 13.13 1.66 12.72
C SER A 43 13.61 0.71 11.61
N GLY A 44 14.82 0.15 11.77
CA GLY A 44 15.22 -1.07 11.05
C GLY A 44 14.37 -2.28 11.49
N LYS A 45 14.75 -3.51 11.13
CA LYS A 45 13.99 -4.77 11.42
C LYS A 45 13.70 -5.10 12.90
N ASP A 46 13.89 -4.15 13.80
CA ASP A 46 13.57 -4.25 15.20
C ASP A 46 12.14 -3.76 15.50
N PHE A 47 11.25 -4.72 15.77
CA PHE A 47 9.88 -4.48 16.24
C PHE A 47 9.81 -4.19 17.75
N SER A 48 10.93 -4.22 18.47
CA SER A 48 10.96 -3.95 19.92
C SER A 48 11.00 -2.45 20.27
N GLY A 49 11.16 -1.59 19.27
CA GLY A 49 11.11 -0.14 19.41
C GLY A 49 9.69 0.44 19.40
N ASN A 50 9.56 1.70 19.81
CA ASN A 50 8.31 2.47 19.76
C ASN A 50 8.09 3.17 18.40
N SER A 51 8.86 2.83 17.37
CA SER A 51 8.76 3.48 16.06
C SER A 51 7.44 3.10 15.38
N PRO A 52 6.67 4.07 14.85
CA PRO A 52 5.41 3.81 14.16
C PRO A 52 5.58 3.02 12.87
N PHE A 53 6.79 3.00 12.29
CA PHE A 53 7.11 2.26 11.07
C PHE A 53 8.40 1.44 11.19
N VAL A 54 8.46 0.34 10.45
CA VAL A 54 9.58 -0.61 10.45
C VAL A 54 9.93 -1.03 9.03
N ILE A 55 11.21 -0.92 8.68
CA ILE A 55 11.75 -1.46 7.42
C ILE A 55 11.88 -2.97 7.57
N VAL A 56 11.13 -3.72 6.76
CA VAL A 56 11.15 -5.20 6.78
C VAL A 56 12.03 -5.80 5.68
N SER A 57 12.51 -4.97 4.76
CA SER A 57 13.45 -5.33 3.68
C SER A 57 14.91 -5.32 4.14
N PRO A 58 15.85 -5.92 3.37
CA PRO A 58 17.27 -5.98 3.72
C PRO A 58 17.90 -4.60 4.01
N PRO A 59 18.96 -4.51 4.83
CA PRO A 59 19.67 -3.25 5.07
C PRO A 59 20.13 -2.61 3.75
N GLY A 60 19.97 -1.29 3.65
CA GLY A 60 20.31 -0.52 2.45
C GLY A 60 19.20 -0.45 1.39
N SER A 61 18.08 -1.17 1.57
CA SER A 61 16.92 -1.07 0.67
C SER A 61 16.03 0.14 0.94
N ALA A 62 16.15 0.78 2.11
CA ALA A 62 15.42 1.99 2.45
C ALA A 62 16.24 2.88 3.39
N GLU A 63 16.06 4.18 3.27
CA GLU A 63 16.71 5.18 4.12
C GLU A 63 15.70 6.26 4.52
N SER A 64 15.64 6.56 5.82
CA SER A 64 14.89 7.72 6.32
C SER A 64 15.85 8.88 6.55
N SER A 65 15.40 10.08 6.21
CA SER A 65 16.16 11.33 6.36
C SER A 65 15.24 12.48 6.80
N GLU A 66 15.78 13.69 6.91
CA GLU A 66 14.96 14.90 7.14
C GLU A 66 13.99 15.18 5.99
N ASN A 67 14.23 14.64 4.79
CA ASN A 67 13.38 14.80 3.61
C ASN A 67 12.31 13.70 3.50
N GLY A 68 12.24 12.79 4.47
CA GLY A 68 11.32 11.66 4.49
C GLY A 68 12.01 10.32 4.21
N LEU A 69 11.21 9.34 3.80
CA LEU A 69 11.64 7.96 3.54
C LEU A 69 11.84 7.72 2.05
N GLU A 70 13.02 7.24 1.69
CA GLU A 70 13.36 6.77 0.36
C GLU A 70 13.40 5.24 0.33
N LEU A 71 12.77 4.66 -0.70
CA LEU A 71 12.78 3.22 -0.97
C LEU A 71 13.60 2.97 -2.23
N PHE A 72 14.61 2.10 -2.13
CA PHE A 72 15.48 1.75 -3.23
C PHE A 72 15.05 0.45 -3.90
N LEU A 73 15.20 0.42 -5.22
CA LEU A 73 14.90 -0.74 -6.05
C LEU A 73 16.13 -1.11 -6.87
N ASP A 74 16.63 -2.31 -6.62
CA ASP A 74 17.72 -2.88 -7.40
C ASP A 74 17.18 -3.59 -8.63
N LYS A 75 17.64 -3.17 -9.80
CA LYS A 75 17.28 -3.81 -11.06
C LYS A 75 17.75 -5.28 -11.08
N PRO A 76 17.05 -6.18 -11.81
CA PRO A 76 17.48 -7.57 -11.93
C PRO A 76 18.90 -7.67 -12.49
N SER A 77 19.73 -8.57 -11.95
CA SER A 77 21.13 -8.73 -12.35
C SER A 77 21.36 -9.90 -13.33
N GLY A 78 22.28 -9.72 -14.29
CA GLY A 78 22.62 -10.73 -15.31
C GLY A 78 21.61 -10.83 -16.46
N THR A 79 21.70 -11.88 -17.28
CA THR A 79 20.82 -12.06 -18.44
C THR A 79 19.39 -12.39 -18.02
N ILE A 80 18.44 -11.57 -18.46
CA ILE A 80 17.00 -11.76 -18.27
C ILE A 80 16.45 -12.52 -19.48
N GLN A 81 15.79 -13.66 -19.24
CA GLN A 81 15.03 -14.38 -20.25
C GLN A 81 13.55 -14.09 -20.05
N HIS A 82 12.83 -13.84 -21.13
CA HIS A 82 11.39 -13.60 -21.12
C HIS A 82 10.66 -14.84 -21.63
N LYS A 83 9.73 -15.38 -20.83
CA LYS A 83 8.89 -16.50 -21.21
C LYS A 83 7.49 -16.31 -20.61
N ASP A 84 6.45 -16.45 -21.42
CA ASP A 84 5.05 -16.37 -20.98
C ASP A 84 4.75 -15.11 -20.15
N ASN A 85 5.17 -13.93 -20.62
CA ASN A 85 5.04 -12.62 -19.94
C ASN A 85 5.74 -12.51 -18.57
N THR A 86 6.64 -13.45 -18.28
CA THR A 86 7.40 -13.48 -17.01
C THR A 86 8.88 -13.30 -17.28
N ASN A 87 9.52 -12.45 -16.47
CA ASN A 87 10.97 -12.31 -16.46
C ASN A 87 11.59 -13.43 -15.62
N SER A 88 12.64 -14.08 -16.12
CA SER A 88 13.38 -15.13 -15.39
C SER A 88 14.09 -14.63 -14.13
N LYS A 89 14.17 -13.31 -13.95
CA LYS A 89 14.76 -12.61 -12.82
C LYS A 89 13.93 -11.35 -12.55
N VAL A 90 13.71 -11.07 -11.27
CA VAL A 90 12.94 -9.90 -10.81
C VAL A 90 13.85 -8.90 -10.10
N ALA A 91 13.37 -7.68 -9.95
CA ALA A 91 14.02 -6.64 -9.16
C ALA A 91 13.89 -6.97 -7.66
N GLU A 92 14.75 -6.37 -6.85
CA GLU A 92 14.65 -6.41 -5.39
C GLU A 92 14.22 -5.03 -4.89
N GLY A 93 13.08 -4.97 -4.20
CA GLY A 93 12.51 -3.73 -3.67
C GLY A 93 12.52 -3.64 -2.15
N ALA A 94 11.94 -2.56 -1.65
CA ALA A 94 11.85 -2.27 -0.24
C ALA A 94 10.40 -2.21 0.25
N THR A 95 10.18 -2.64 1.49
CA THR A 95 8.88 -2.65 2.15
C THR A 95 9.04 -2.05 3.55
N VAL A 96 8.12 -1.16 3.88
CA VAL A 96 7.98 -0.56 5.21
C VAL A 96 6.56 -0.80 5.70
N ASN A 97 6.45 -1.28 6.94
CA ASN A 97 5.17 -1.58 7.57
C ASN A 97 4.92 -0.63 8.74
N SER A 98 3.65 -0.31 9.00
CA SER A 98 3.26 0.27 10.29
C SER A 98 3.37 -0.75 11.42
N THR A 99 3.66 -0.28 12.63
CA THR A 99 3.64 -1.08 13.87
C THR A 99 2.29 -1.01 14.60
N PHE A 100 1.31 -0.34 14.00
CA PHE A 100 -0.02 -0.12 14.53
C PHE A 100 -1.11 -0.42 13.49
N THR A 101 -2.30 -0.75 13.97
CA THR A 101 -3.51 -0.92 13.16
C THR A 101 -4.41 0.29 13.22
N ILE A 102 -5.25 0.39 12.19
CA ILE A 102 -6.42 1.26 12.16
C ILE A 102 -7.65 0.45 11.77
N MET A 103 -8.83 0.91 12.21
CA MET A 103 -10.11 0.41 11.73
C MET A 103 -10.92 1.63 11.31
N HIS A 104 -11.14 1.77 10.01
CA HIS A 104 -11.76 2.94 9.40
C HIS A 104 -10.99 4.25 9.65
N GLY A 105 -11.43 5.33 9.01
CA GLY A 105 -10.87 6.66 9.13
C GLY A 105 -10.39 7.21 7.80
N LYS A 106 -9.41 8.11 7.87
CA LYS A 106 -8.83 8.78 6.72
C LYS A 106 -7.31 8.65 6.77
N VAL A 107 -6.75 8.02 5.75
CA VAL A 107 -5.29 7.89 5.58
C VAL A 107 -4.90 8.69 4.37
N THR A 108 -3.94 9.61 4.53
CA THR A 108 -3.34 10.35 3.43
C THR A 108 -1.84 10.03 3.40
N LEU A 109 -1.35 9.61 2.23
CA LEU A 109 0.06 9.41 1.96
C LEU A 109 0.52 10.40 0.88
N GLU A 110 1.66 11.03 1.10
CA GLU A 110 2.32 11.89 0.12
C GLU A 110 3.47 11.09 -0.50
N LEU A 111 3.31 10.69 -1.77
CA LEU A 111 4.18 9.71 -2.42
C LEU A 111 4.54 10.17 -3.83
N ALA A 112 5.71 9.74 -4.31
CA ALA A 112 6.14 9.79 -5.70
C ALA A 112 6.83 8.45 -6.02
N GLY A 113 6.66 7.95 -7.23
CA GLY A 113 7.26 6.72 -7.73
C GLY A 113 7.94 6.94 -9.09
N PRO A 114 9.06 6.28 -9.40
CA PRO A 114 9.78 6.52 -10.65
C PRO A 114 8.93 6.10 -11.87
N ALA A 115 8.87 6.97 -12.89
CA ALA A 115 8.24 6.70 -14.20
C ALA A 115 9.09 5.73 -15.06
N VAL A 116 9.34 4.53 -14.53
CA VAL A 116 10.12 3.47 -15.16
C VAL A 116 9.24 2.25 -15.36
N ALA A 117 9.15 1.79 -16.61
CA ALA A 117 8.36 0.60 -16.95
C ALA A 117 8.82 -0.63 -16.15
N GLY A 118 7.86 -1.31 -15.53
CA GLY A 118 8.09 -2.46 -14.65
C GLY A 118 8.33 -2.12 -13.18
N VAL A 119 8.40 -0.83 -12.81
CA VAL A 119 8.37 -0.40 -11.40
C VAL A 119 6.92 -0.11 -10.99
N VAL A 120 6.53 -0.55 -9.80
CA VAL A 120 5.25 -0.24 -9.17
C VAL A 120 5.55 0.36 -7.81
N THR A 121 5.01 1.52 -7.44
CA THR A 121 5.04 1.99 -6.05
C THR A 121 3.67 1.81 -5.45
N ALA A 122 3.53 1.11 -4.31
CA ALA A 122 2.23 0.88 -3.70
C ALA A 122 2.15 1.32 -2.24
N ALA A 123 0.97 1.80 -1.86
CA ALA A 123 0.53 1.97 -0.48
C ALA A 123 -0.70 1.09 -0.27
N ILE A 124 -0.53 0.07 0.58
CA ILE A 124 -1.52 -0.97 0.81
C ILE A 124 -1.95 -0.89 2.25
N MET A 125 -3.25 -0.91 2.50
CA MET A 125 -3.77 -1.17 3.83
C MET A 125 -4.29 -2.59 3.87
N ILE A 126 -3.70 -3.46 4.69
CA ILE A 126 -4.00 -4.91 4.74
C ILE A 126 -4.41 -5.41 6.14
N ALA A 127 -5.45 -6.23 6.19
CA ALA A 127 -5.98 -6.83 7.42
C ALA A 127 -5.28 -8.15 7.74
N GLU A 128 -5.43 -8.64 8.96
CA GLU A 128 -4.98 -9.99 9.31
C GLU A 128 -5.72 -11.10 8.51
N GLN A 129 -6.94 -10.83 8.05
CA GLN A 129 -7.66 -11.73 7.14
C GLN A 129 -7.34 -11.50 5.66
N HIS A 130 -6.38 -10.62 5.37
CA HIS A 130 -5.94 -10.26 4.03
C HIS A 130 -6.96 -9.48 3.20
N ASP A 131 -7.94 -8.81 3.82
CA ASP A 131 -8.64 -7.74 3.10
C ASP A 131 -7.65 -6.58 2.85
N GLU A 132 -7.64 -6.03 1.64
CA GLU A 132 -6.69 -5.02 1.18
C GLU A 132 -7.41 -3.83 0.53
N ILE A 133 -6.88 -2.62 0.77
CA ILE A 133 -7.25 -1.38 0.07
C ILE A 133 -5.96 -0.74 -0.43
N ASP A 134 -5.84 -0.58 -1.74
CA ASP A 134 -4.58 -0.24 -2.40
C ASP A 134 -4.62 1.13 -3.09
N VAL A 135 -3.44 1.74 -3.16
CA VAL A 135 -3.04 2.76 -4.13
C VAL A 135 -1.77 2.26 -4.81
N GLU A 136 -1.78 2.18 -6.14
CA GLU A 136 -0.65 1.70 -6.93
C GLU A 136 -0.25 2.69 -8.02
N LEU A 137 1.05 2.94 -8.16
CA LEU A 137 1.66 3.81 -9.16
C LEU A 137 2.48 2.96 -10.10
N ALA A 138 1.98 2.71 -11.30
CA ALA A 138 2.70 1.94 -12.32
C ALA A 138 3.61 2.88 -13.12
N GLY A 139 4.93 2.75 -12.98
CA GLY A 139 5.90 3.58 -13.72
C GLY A 139 5.85 3.38 -15.24
N GLY A 140 5.23 2.31 -15.73
CA GLY A 140 4.94 2.08 -17.14
C GLY A 140 3.73 2.83 -17.68
N ASP A 141 2.91 3.40 -16.80
CA ASP A 141 1.73 4.21 -17.13
C ASP A 141 1.70 5.48 -16.28
N PRO A 142 2.66 6.42 -16.51
CA PRO A 142 2.92 7.50 -15.58
C PRO A 142 1.79 8.54 -15.47
N SER A 143 0.90 8.63 -16.46
CA SER A 143 -0.23 9.59 -16.45
C SER A 143 -1.43 9.12 -15.63
N HIS A 144 -1.39 7.90 -15.08
CA HIS A 144 -2.47 7.33 -14.29
C HIS A 144 -1.96 6.76 -12.97
N TRP A 145 -2.90 6.51 -12.06
CA TRP A 145 -2.69 5.75 -10.84
C TRP A 145 -3.82 4.74 -10.69
N GLN A 146 -3.65 3.76 -9.81
CA GLN A 146 -4.60 2.67 -9.68
C GLN A 146 -5.08 2.54 -8.24
N THR A 147 -6.35 2.18 -8.11
CA THR A 147 -7.00 1.84 -6.85
C THR A 147 -7.40 0.38 -6.92
N ASN A 148 -7.29 -0.36 -5.83
CA ASN A 148 -7.79 -1.72 -5.79
C ASN A 148 -8.34 -2.07 -4.40
N VAL A 149 -9.24 -3.05 -4.39
CA VAL A 149 -9.70 -3.73 -3.17
C VAL A 149 -9.56 -5.21 -3.40
N PHE A 150 -8.94 -5.90 -2.45
CA PHE A 150 -8.98 -7.34 -2.39
C PHE A 150 -9.74 -7.76 -1.13
N THR A 151 -10.66 -8.69 -1.29
CA THR A 151 -11.34 -9.36 -0.18
C THR A 151 -11.61 -10.78 -0.61
N GLN A 152 -11.53 -11.71 0.33
CA GLN A 152 -11.85 -13.11 0.10
C GLN A 152 -13.09 -13.46 0.91
N SER A 153 -14.23 -13.68 0.24
CA SER A 153 -15.40 -14.23 0.91
C SER A 153 -15.14 -15.70 1.27
N PRO A 154 -15.59 -16.20 2.44
CA PRO A 154 -15.60 -17.63 2.72
C PRO A 154 -16.41 -18.47 1.72
N GLU A 155 -17.29 -17.83 0.95
CA GLU A 155 -18.09 -18.46 -0.11
C GLU A 155 -17.38 -18.48 -1.46
N ASP A 156 -16.27 -17.73 -1.63
CA ASP A 156 -15.50 -17.71 -2.86
C ASP A 156 -14.63 -18.97 -2.97
N GLU A 157 -14.77 -19.72 -4.07
CA GLU A 157 -13.96 -20.91 -4.33
C GLU A 157 -12.48 -20.57 -4.60
N GLU A 158 -12.20 -19.35 -5.09
CA GLU A 158 -10.86 -18.82 -5.38
C GLU A 158 -10.83 -17.29 -5.13
N PRO A 159 -9.66 -16.68 -4.82
CA PRO A 159 -9.59 -15.24 -4.61
C PRO A 159 -9.93 -14.42 -5.85
N LEU A 160 -10.73 -13.37 -5.67
CA LEU A 160 -11.19 -12.49 -6.74
C LEU A 160 -10.16 -11.38 -7.02
N TYR A 161 -9.21 -11.63 -7.91
CA TYR A 161 -8.20 -10.64 -8.31
C TYR A 161 -8.73 -9.64 -9.35
N GLY A 162 -8.44 -8.36 -9.17
CA GLY A 162 -8.70 -7.30 -10.17
C GLY A 162 -10.18 -6.98 -10.42
N ILE A 163 -11.11 -7.54 -9.63
CA ILE A 163 -12.54 -7.26 -9.77
C ILE A 163 -12.88 -5.84 -9.32
N PHE A 164 -12.13 -5.32 -8.35
CA PHE A 164 -12.34 -4.00 -7.77
C PHE A 164 -11.21 -3.01 -8.08
N GLY A 165 -10.41 -3.30 -9.10
CA GLY A 165 -9.37 -2.40 -9.61
C GLY A 165 -9.94 -1.30 -10.51
N GLN A 166 -9.40 -0.09 -10.44
CA GLN A 166 -9.68 1.01 -11.39
C GLN A 166 -8.38 1.72 -11.76
N ILE A 167 -8.35 2.27 -12.97
CA ILE A 167 -7.31 3.19 -13.45
C ILE A 167 -7.90 4.59 -13.37
N GLU A 168 -7.21 5.48 -12.69
CA GLU A 168 -7.67 6.84 -12.38
C GLU A 168 -6.75 7.87 -13.05
N ASP A 169 -7.35 8.89 -13.62
CA ASP A 169 -6.63 10.02 -14.21
C ASP A 169 -6.12 10.97 -13.14
N TYR A 170 -4.96 11.59 -13.40
CA TYR A 170 -4.64 12.83 -12.71
C TYR A 170 -5.47 13.99 -13.25
N SER A 171 -5.81 14.90 -12.35
CA SER A 171 -6.68 16.03 -12.66
C SER A 171 -5.99 17.18 -13.42
N ARG A 172 -4.68 17.03 -13.66
CA ARG A 172 -3.76 17.90 -14.40
C ARG A 172 -2.83 16.97 -15.19
N GLU A 173 -2.12 17.50 -16.17
CA GLU A 173 -0.99 16.82 -16.82
C GLU A 173 0.15 16.63 -15.80
N SER A 174 -0.02 15.69 -14.87
CA SER A 174 0.97 15.29 -13.86
C SER A 174 1.29 13.81 -14.02
N SER A 175 2.31 13.37 -13.29
CA SER A 175 2.91 12.06 -13.45
C SER A 175 3.19 11.41 -12.10
N VAL A 176 3.23 10.08 -12.07
CA VAL A 176 3.54 9.28 -10.87
C VAL A 176 4.87 9.66 -10.19
N ASP A 177 5.81 10.30 -10.90
CA ASP A 177 7.11 10.74 -10.38
C ASP A 177 7.09 12.12 -9.72
N GLU A 178 5.92 12.76 -9.68
CA GLU A 178 5.66 13.95 -8.86
C GLU A 178 5.02 13.54 -7.53
N PHE A 179 5.27 14.33 -6.48
CA PHE A 179 4.64 14.09 -5.18
C PHE A 179 3.15 14.47 -5.23
N HIS A 180 2.30 13.48 -4.91
CA HIS A 180 0.86 13.63 -4.84
C HIS A 180 0.33 13.15 -3.49
N LYS A 181 -0.81 13.71 -3.06
CA LYS A 181 -1.49 13.30 -1.82
C LYS A 181 -2.62 12.32 -2.12
N TYR A 182 -2.32 11.04 -2.00
CA TYR A 182 -3.30 9.96 -2.13
C TYR A 182 -4.02 9.75 -0.81
N THR A 183 -5.35 9.85 -0.81
CA THR A 183 -6.17 9.74 0.39
C THR A 183 -7.22 8.67 0.25
N ILE A 184 -7.30 7.80 1.26
CA ILE A 184 -8.33 6.79 1.43
C ILE A 184 -9.20 7.19 2.63
N ASP A 185 -10.47 7.51 2.39
CA ASP A 185 -11.51 7.76 3.41
C ASP A 185 -12.46 6.57 3.42
N TRP A 186 -12.33 5.72 4.44
CA TRP A 186 -13.05 4.46 4.53
C TRP A 186 -13.79 4.33 5.85
N ASN A 187 -15.00 3.81 5.77
CA ASN A 187 -15.74 3.27 6.89
C ASN A 187 -16.59 2.08 6.43
N LYS A 188 -17.33 1.48 7.37
CA LYS A 188 -18.21 0.32 7.12
C LYS A 188 -19.17 0.45 5.93
N ASP A 189 -19.48 1.67 5.47
CA ASP A 189 -20.47 1.90 4.41
C ASP A 189 -19.83 2.26 3.05
N ARG A 190 -18.56 2.68 3.01
CA ARG A 190 -17.91 3.18 1.78
C ARG A 190 -16.39 3.24 1.87
N ILE A 191 -15.73 3.22 0.70
CA ILE A 191 -14.34 3.63 0.51
C ILE A 191 -14.31 4.75 -0.53
N ILE A 192 -13.67 5.87 -0.22
CA ILE A 192 -13.44 6.98 -1.15
C ILE A 192 -11.94 7.16 -1.32
N TRP A 193 -11.47 7.01 -2.55
CA TRP A 193 -10.12 7.39 -2.93
C TRP A 193 -10.12 8.81 -3.50
N SER A 194 -9.04 9.53 -3.27
CA SER A 194 -8.81 10.86 -3.85
C SER A 194 -7.33 11.13 -4.01
N VAL A 195 -6.99 11.95 -5.01
CA VAL A 195 -5.64 12.47 -5.22
C VAL A 195 -5.68 14.00 -5.20
N ASP A 196 -4.78 14.61 -4.43
CA ASP A 196 -4.69 16.07 -4.26
C ASP A 196 -6.01 16.74 -3.85
N GLY A 197 -6.78 16.04 -3.01
CA GLY A 197 -8.07 16.49 -2.51
C GLY A 197 -9.23 16.37 -3.51
N ARG A 198 -9.01 15.74 -4.67
CA ARG A 198 -10.06 15.46 -5.66
C ARG A 198 -10.48 13.99 -5.60
N PRO A 199 -11.75 13.70 -5.24
CA PRO A 199 -12.29 12.34 -5.27
C PRO A 199 -12.27 11.73 -6.67
N CYS A 200 -11.98 10.44 -6.75
CA CYS A 200 -12.17 9.66 -7.96
C CYS A 200 -13.65 9.58 -8.31
N ALA A 201 -13.98 9.48 -9.60
CA ALA A 201 -15.34 9.66 -10.08
C ALA A 201 -16.31 8.52 -9.67
N ASP A 202 -15.81 7.30 -9.41
CA ASP A 202 -16.65 6.10 -9.23
C ASP A 202 -16.68 5.54 -7.79
N THR A 203 -16.04 6.21 -6.83
CA THR A 203 -15.86 5.66 -5.48
C THR A 203 -17.07 5.82 -4.56
N ALA A 204 -18.09 6.57 -4.98
CA ALA A 204 -19.24 6.92 -4.12
C ALA A 204 -20.40 5.91 -4.15
N SER A 205 -20.41 4.92 -5.07
CA SER A 205 -21.62 4.15 -5.40
C SER A 205 -21.54 2.64 -5.19
N ARG A 206 -20.34 2.10 -4.93
CA ARG A 206 -20.12 0.65 -4.88
C ARG A 206 -19.99 0.27 -3.41
N GLY A 207 -20.95 -0.52 -2.91
CA GLY A 207 -21.05 -0.97 -1.51
C GLY A 207 -19.92 -1.90 -1.10
N TYR A 208 -18.69 -1.39 -1.08
CA TYR A 208 -17.51 -2.04 -0.52
C TYR A 208 -17.71 -2.17 0.99
N THR A 209 -18.33 -3.26 1.43
CA THR A 209 -18.43 -3.63 2.84
C THR A 209 -17.35 -4.66 3.12
N THR A 210 -16.25 -4.19 3.68
CA THR A 210 -15.22 -4.96 4.39
C THR A 210 -15.66 -5.19 5.84
#